data_AF-S4W476-F1
#
_entry.id   AF-S4W476-F1
#
_cell.length_a   1.000
_cell.length_b   1.000
_cell.length_c   1.000
_cell.angle_alpha   90.00
_cell.angle_beta   90.00
_cell.angle_gamma   90.00
#
_symmetry.space_group_name_H-M   'P 1'
#
loop_
_entity.id
_entity.type
_entity.pdbx_description
1 polymer ?
#
loop_
_entity_poly.entity_id
_entity_poly.type
_entity_poly.pdbx_seq_one_letter_code
_entity_poly.pdbx_strand_id
1 'polypeptide(L)'
;EALKAYSGDVLNVHFVSNIDGTHIAETLKNLNQETTLFLIASKTFTTAETITNANSAKTWFLKKAGEADIAKHFVALSTNAEEVAKFGIDTKNMFGFESWVGGRYSVWSAIGTSVALYIGYENFENLLKGAEAVDKHFVETPIEENIPILGGLLSVWYNNFFDAQTHLVAPFDQYLHRF
;
A
#
# COMPACT_ATOMS: atom_id res chain seq x y z
N GLU A 1 9.14 -1.82 5.53
CA GLU A 1 10.44 -2.52 5.55
C GLU A 1 10.39 -3.91 6.19
N ALA A 2 9.25 -4.35 6.75
CA ALA A 2 9.06 -5.66 7.39
C ALA A 2 9.64 -6.85 6.59
N LEU A 3 9.51 -6.82 5.26
CA LEU A 3 9.93 -7.90 4.36
C LEU A 3 11.19 -7.55 3.55
N LYS A 4 11.99 -6.58 3.99
CA LYS A 4 13.20 -6.13 3.28
C LYS A 4 14.24 -7.24 3.09
N ALA A 5 14.30 -8.21 3.99
CA ALA A 5 15.18 -9.38 3.83
C ALA A 5 14.83 -10.25 2.61
N TYR A 6 13.62 -10.11 2.05
CA TYR A 6 13.13 -10.85 0.89
C TYR A 6 13.15 -10.03 -0.41
N SER A 7 13.57 -8.76 -0.36
CA SER A 7 13.64 -7.92 -1.55
C SER A 7 14.87 -8.24 -2.39
N GLY A 8 14.74 -8.13 -3.72
CA GLY A 8 15.89 -8.18 -4.62
C GLY A 8 16.69 -6.86 -4.64
N ASP A 9 17.87 -6.88 -5.25
CA ASP A 9 18.80 -5.73 -5.29
C ASP A 9 18.49 -4.70 -6.40
N VAL A 10 17.43 -4.91 -7.18
CA VAL A 10 17.19 -4.19 -8.45
C VAL A 10 16.24 -2.99 -8.29
N LEU A 11 15.34 -3.02 -7.30
CA LEU A 11 14.28 -2.02 -7.16
C LEU A 11 14.39 -1.24 -5.85
N ASN A 12 14.46 0.07 -5.99
CA ASN A 12 14.26 1.00 -4.88
C ASN A 12 12.78 1.40 -4.81
N VAL A 13 12.19 1.34 -3.62
CA VAL A 13 10.79 1.70 -3.40
C VAL A 13 10.71 2.94 -2.53
N HIS A 14 9.93 3.91 -2.99
CA HIS A 14 9.68 5.17 -2.30
C HIS A 14 8.16 5.34 -2.11
N PHE A 15 7.74 5.84 -0.95
CA PHE A 15 6.34 6.10 -0.65
C PHE A 15 6.13 7.59 -0.44
N VAL A 16 5.31 8.21 -1.29
CA VAL A 16 4.88 9.60 -1.14
C VAL A 16 3.41 9.62 -0.75
N SER A 17 3.09 10.31 0.35
CA SER A 17 1.75 10.30 0.96
C SER A 17 1.30 11.69 1.42
N ASN A 18 2.16 12.39 2.16
CA ASN A 18 1.89 13.75 2.63
C ASN A 18 1.69 14.74 1.45
N ILE A 19 0.74 15.66 1.59
CA ILE A 19 0.49 16.75 0.63
C ILE A 19 1.53 17.88 0.73
N ASP A 20 2.26 17.95 1.85
CA ASP A 20 3.43 18.82 1.95
C ASP A 20 4.41 18.52 0.81
N GLY A 21 4.65 19.54 -0.03
CA GLY A 21 5.47 19.44 -1.22
C GLY A 21 6.91 18.99 -0.96
N THR A 22 7.41 19.12 0.27
CA THR A 22 8.71 18.59 0.68
C THR A 22 8.82 17.10 0.40
N HIS A 23 7.76 16.34 0.64
CA HIS A 23 7.78 14.89 0.53
C HIS A 23 8.04 14.43 -0.92
N ILE A 24 7.29 14.96 -1.88
CA ILE A 24 7.48 14.64 -3.30
C ILE A 24 8.77 15.26 -3.84
N ALA A 25 9.12 16.49 -3.43
CA ALA A 25 10.31 17.17 -3.93
C ALA A 25 11.60 16.45 -3.53
N GLU A 26 11.76 16.10 -2.26
CA GLU A 26 12.96 15.38 -1.79
C GLU A 26 13.01 13.95 -2.32
N THR A 27 11.86 13.29 -2.50
CA THR A 27 11.82 11.96 -3.11
C THR A 27 12.30 12.01 -4.56
N LEU A 28 11.78 12.92 -5.39
CA LEU A 28 12.10 12.99 -6.82
C LEU A 28 13.52 13.50 -7.13
N LYS A 29 14.16 14.20 -6.18
CA LYS A 29 15.45 14.88 -6.36
C LYS A 29 16.57 13.95 -6.86
N ASN A 30 16.58 12.71 -6.42
CA ASN A 30 17.62 11.73 -6.73
C ASN A 30 17.13 10.62 -7.69
N LEU A 31 15.94 10.76 -8.26
CA LEU A 31 15.37 9.78 -9.19
C LEU A 31 15.65 10.15 -10.64
N ASN A 32 15.72 9.14 -11.50
CA ASN A 32 15.85 9.30 -12.93
C ASN A 32 14.51 8.99 -13.62
N GLN A 33 13.98 9.96 -14.38
CA GLN A 33 12.74 9.84 -15.15
C GLN A 33 12.68 8.57 -16.00
N GLU A 34 13.79 8.15 -16.62
CA GLU A 34 13.85 7.00 -17.53
C GLU A 34 13.73 5.65 -16.82
N THR A 35 13.94 5.61 -15.51
CA THR A 35 14.01 4.37 -14.71
C THR A 35 13.02 4.33 -13.56
N THR A 36 12.10 5.31 -13.48
CA THR A 36 11.14 5.43 -12.39
C THR A 36 9.75 4.99 -12.85
N LEU A 37 9.12 4.08 -12.11
CA LEU A 37 7.72 3.70 -12.26
C LEU A 37 6.89 4.33 -11.12
N PHE A 38 5.80 5.00 -11.47
CA PHE A 38 4.85 5.60 -10.53
C PHE A 38 3.61 4.72 -10.38
N LEU A 39 3.33 4.30 -9.14
CA LEU A 39 2.10 3.62 -8.77
C LEU A 39 1.17 4.62 -8.07
N ILE A 40 0.08 5.01 -8.73
CA ILE A 40 -0.91 5.95 -8.17
C ILE A 40 -2.00 5.17 -7.45
N ALA A 41 -1.89 5.10 -6.13
CA ALA A 41 -2.81 4.33 -5.28
C ALA A 41 -3.91 5.23 -4.69
N SER A 42 -5.12 5.17 -5.28
CA SER A 42 -6.30 5.84 -4.72
C SER A 42 -7.57 5.16 -5.20
N LYS A 43 -8.40 4.70 -4.25
CA LYS A 43 -9.68 4.04 -4.55
C LYS A 43 -10.57 4.88 -5.45
N THR A 44 -10.79 6.13 -5.07
CA THR A 44 -11.66 7.05 -5.82
C THR A 44 -10.92 7.76 -6.96
N PHE A 45 -9.58 7.77 -6.92
CA PHE A 45 -8.73 8.56 -7.81
C PHE A 45 -9.00 10.07 -7.75
N THR A 46 -9.56 10.53 -6.64
CA THR A 46 -9.93 11.95 -6.41
C THR A 46 -9.39 12.51 -5.09
N THR A 47 -8.68 11.69 -4.31
CA THR A 47 -8.07 12.12 -3.05
C THR A 47 -7.10 13.28 -3.31
N ALA A 48 -7.35 14.42 -2.68
CA ALA A 48 -6.66 15.67 -2.99
C ALA A 48 -5.14 15.55 -2.85
N GLU A 49 -4.68 14.95 -1.75
CA GLU A 49 -3.26 14.71 -1.46
C GLU A 49 -2.61 13.82 -2.52
N THR A 50 -3.25 12.69 -2.85
CA THR A 50 -2.72 11.74 -3.84
C THR A 50 -2.68 12.33 -5.24
N ILE A 51 -3.75 12.99 -5.69
CA ILE A 51 -3.84 13.53 -7.05
C ILE A 51 -2.97 14.76 -7.22
N THR A 52 -2.79 15.57 -6.17
CA THR A 52 -1.82 16.69 -6.19
C THR A 52 -0.40 16.14 -6.38
N ASN A 53 0.01 15.15 -5.57
CA ASN A 53 1.31 14.50 -5.71
C ASN A 53 1.48 13.81 -7.08
N ALA A 54 0.46 13.12 -7.57
CA ALA A 54 0.50 12.46 -8.88
C ALA A 54 0.70 13.49 -10.02
N ASN A 55 0.02 14.63 -9.98
CA ASN A 55 0.21 15.70 -10.95
C ASN A 55 1.59 16.36 -10.84
N SER A 56 2.14 16.51 -9.63
CA SER A 56 3.53 16.98 -9.43
C SER A 56 4.54 16.00 -10.02
N ALA A 57 4.35 14.69 -9.79
CA ALA A 57 5.19 13.64 -10.38
C ALA A 57 5.09 13.61 -11.91
N LYS A 58 3.88 13.71 -12.48
CA LYS A 58 3.63 13.82 -13.93
C LYS A 58 4.33 15.05 -14.52
N THR A 59 4.21 16.21 -13.87
CA THR A 59 4.87 17.44 -14.29
C THR A 59 6.40 17.29 -14.27
N TRP A 60 6.95 16.67 -13.23
CA TRP A 60 8.39 16.40 -13.14
C TRP A 60 8.88 15.42 -14.22
N PHE A 61 8.09 14.40 -14.52
CA PHE A 61 8.39 13.40 -15.55
C PHE A 61 8.40 14.01 -16.96
N LEU A 62 7.39 14.80 -17.29
CA LEU A 62 7.23 15.45 -18.60
C LEU A 62 8.27 16.55 -18.88
N LYS A 63 9.11 16.93 -17.91
CA LYS A 63 10.28 17.79 -18.18
C LYS A 63 11.32 17.12 -19.07
N LYS A 64 11.34 15.78 -19.14
CA LYS A 64 12.30 15.00 -19.96
C LYS A 64 11.64 13.95 -20.87
N ALA A 65 10.42 13.53 -20.58
CA ALA A 65 9.69 12.53 -21.35
C ALA A 65 8.50 13.14 -22.13
N GLY A 66 8.00 12.42 -23.15
CA GLY A 66 6.81 12.82 -23.88
C GLY A 66 5.51 12.36 -23.20
N GLU A 67 4.37 12.96 -23.56
CA GLU A 67 3.06 12.52 -23.03
C GLU A 67 2.76 11.06 -23.35
N ALA A 68 3.21 10.57 -24.52
CA ALA A 68 3.04 9.17 -24.91
C ALA A 68 3.76 8.19 -23.97
N ASP A 69 4.76 8.63 -23.21
CA ASP A 69 5.51 7.78 -22.28
C ASP A 69 4.83 7.65 -20.91
N ILE A 70 3.76 8.42 -20.63
CA ILE A 70 2.96 8.26 -19.40
C ILE A 70 2.45 6.81 -19.28
N ALA A 71 2.01 6.23 -20.39
CA ALA A 71 1.53 4.84 -20.43
C ALA A 71 2.60 3.79 -20.08
N LYS A 72 3.89 4.14 -20.03
CA LYS A 72 4.98 3.23 -19.65
C LYS A 72 5.48 3.45 -18.21
N HIS A 73 5.22 4.64 -17.65
CA HIS A 73 5.78 5.06 -16.36
C HIS A 73 4.73 5.30 -15.27
N PHE A 74 3.43 5.28 -15.60
CA PHE A 74 2.36 5.48 -14.64
C PHE A 74 1.35 4.33 -14.69
N VAL A 75 1.07 3.79 -13.52
CA VAL A 75 0.13 2.69 -13.27
C VAL A 75 -0.84 3.15 -12.18
N ALA A 76 -2.12 2.80 -12.31
CA ALA A 76 -3.14 3.16 -11.34
C ALA A 76 -3.58 1.95 -10.51
N LEU A 77 -3.76 2.13 -9.20
CA LEU A 77 -4.39 1.16 -8.30
C LEU A 77 -5.68 1.81 -7.81
N SER A 78 -6.79 1.53 -8.49
CA SER A 78 -8.02 2.31 -8.34
C SER A 78 -9.27 1.52 -8.74
N THR A 79 -10.45 2.06 -8.43
CA THR A 79 -11.74 1.55 -8.93
C THR A 79 -12.40 2.50 -9.94
N ASN A 80 -11.75 3.64 -10.25
CA ASN A 80 -12.32 4.71 -11.06
C ASN A 80 -11.61 4.85 -12.42
N ALA A 81 -12.02 4.04 -13.39
CA ALA A 81 -11.41 4.02 -14.72
C ALA A 81 -11.53 5.36 -15.48
N GLU A 82 -12.60 6.12 -15.21
CA GLU A 82 -12.82 7.41 -15.86
C GLU A 82 -11.77 8.45 -15.44
N GLU A 83 -11.53 8.59 -14.14
CA GLU A 83 -10.52 9.54 -13.63
C GLU A 83 -9.08 9.09 -13.95
N VAL A 84 -8.82 7.78 -13.97
CA VAL A 84 -7.54 7.22 -14.43
C VAL A 84 -7.26 7.58 -15.89
N ALA A 85 -8.26 7.41 -16.76
CA ALA A 85 -8.16 7.76 -18.18
C ALA A 85 -7.98 9.28 -18.37
N LYS A 86 -8.72 10.12 -17.62
CA LYS A 86 -8.56 11.59 -17.62
C LYS A 86 -7.17 12.04 -17.21
N PHE A 87 -6.54 11.34 -16.26
CA PHE A 87 -5.16 11.60 -15.87
C PHE A 87 -4.15 11.26 -16.98
N GLY A 88 -4.52 10.37 -17.91
CA GLY A 88 -3.71 9.95 -19.06
C GLY A 88 -3.02 8.60 -18.90
N ILE A 89 -3.39 7.81 -17.88
CA ILE A 89 -2.94 6.42 -17.73
C ILE A 89 -3.80 5.52 -18.62
N ASP A 90 -3.17 4.63 -19.39
CA ASP A 90 -3.87 3.58 -20.13
C ASP A 90 -4.61 2.68 -19.11
N THR A 91 -5.91 2.47 -19.29
CA THR A 91 -6.72 1.64 -18.38
C THR A 91 -6.28 0.19 -18.37
N LYS A 92 -5.49 -0.28 -19.35
CA LYS A 92 -4.79 -1.58 -19.29
C LYS A 92 -3.76 -1.65 -18.16
N ASN A 93 -3.24 -0.50 -17.73
CA ASN A 93 -2.31 -0.35 -16.61
C ASN A 93 -3.04 0.10 -15.33
N MET A 94 -4.35 -0.15 -15.24
CA MET A 94 -5.12 0.04 -14.04
C MET A 94 -5.39 -1.31 -13.38
N PHE A 95 -4.86 -1.48 -12.16
CA PHE A 95 -5.19 -2.63 -11.32
C PHE A 95 -6.39 -2.30 -10.45
N GLY A 96 -7.52 -2.92 -10.80
CA GLY A 96 -8.79 -2.79 -10.09
C GLY A 96 -8.82 -3.51 -8.75
N PHE A 97 -9.67 -3.04 -7.85
CA PHE A 97 -10.08 -3.78 -6.67
C PHE A 97 -11.52 -3.45 -6.30
N GLU A 98 -12.11 -4.22 -5.39
CA GLU A 98 -13.54 -4.15 -5.15
C GLU A 98 -13.97 -3.09 -4.13
N SER A 99 -15.23 -2.67 -4.21
CA SER A 99 -15.81 -1.66 -3.32
C SER A 99 -15.87 -2.10 -1.85
N TRP A 100 -15.95 -3.40 -1.58
CA TRP A 100 -15.94 -3.97 -0.24
C TRP A 100 -14.55 -4.00 0.41
N VAL A 101 -13.48 -3.76 -0.35
CA VAL A 101 -12.13 -3.61 0.20
C VAL A 101 -12.00 -2.24 0.87
N GLY A 102 -11.96 -2.24 2.20
CA GLY A 102 -11.71 -1.05 3.01
C GLY A 102 -10.24 -0.62 2.93
N GLY A 103 -9.97 0.70 2.96
CA GLY A 103 -8.61 1.24 2.76
C GLY A 103 -7.57 0.67 3.73
N ARG A 104 -7.89 0.59 5.02
CA ARG A 104 -7.01 0.01 6.06
C ARG A 104 -6.85 -1.53 5.99
N TYR A 105 -7.60 -2.20 5.10
CA TYR A 105 -7.51 -3.65 4.86
C TYR A 105 -7.08 -3.95 3.42
N SER A 106 -6.54 -2.96 2.70
CA SER A 106 -6.34 -3.06 1.25
C SER A 106 -4.98 -3.62 0.82
N VAL A 107 -4.01 -3.79 1.73
CA VAL A 107 -2.66 -4.27 1.37
C VAL A 107 -2.66 -5.62 0.65
N TRP A 108 -3.70 -6.43 0.85
CA TRP A 108 -3.90 -7.74 0.22
C TRP A 108 -4.49 -7.67 -1.21
N SER A 109 -4.97 -6.51 -1.63
CA SER A 109 -5.56 -6.29 -2.95
C SER A 109 -4.54 -5.75 -3.96
N ALA A 110 -5.00 -5.15 -5.06
CA ALA A 110 -4.17 -4.40 -6.00
C ALA A 110 -3.30 -3.32 -5.31
N ILE A 111 -3.68 -2.80 -4.14
CA ILE A 111 -2.83 -1.85 -3.40
C ILE A 111 -1.47 -2.49 -3.01
N GLY A 112 -1.44 -3.82 -2.83
CA GLY A 112 -0.25 -4.62 -2.57
C GLY A 112 0.72 -4.75 -3.75
N THR A 113 0.42 -4.21 -4.94
CA THR A 113 1.30 -4.31 -6.11
C THR A 113 2.72 -3.81 -5.83
N SER A 114 2.88 -2.74 -5.05
CA SER A 114 4.21 -2.24 -4.65
C SER A 114 5.00 -3.27 -3.83
N VAL A 115 4.31 -4.01 -2.94
CA VAL A 115 4.90 -5.09 -2.15
C VAL A 115 5.31 -6.24 -3.07
N ALA A 116 4.40 -6.69 -3.94
CA ALA A 116 4.66 -7.78 -4.87
C ALA A 116 5.84 -7.51 -5.83
N LEU A 117 5.97 -6.26 -6.31
CA LEU A 117 7.13 -5.86 -7.12
C LEU A 117 8.43 -5.88 -6.30
N TYR A 118 8.37 -5.48 -5.03
CA TYR A 118 9.54 -5.36 -4.18
C TYR A 118 10.10 -6.70 -3.71
N ILE A 119 9.23 -7.62 -3.28
CA ILE A 119 9.63 -8.92 -2.70
C ILE A 119 9.45 -10.09 -3.67
N GLY A 120 8.90 -9.85 -4.87
CA GLY A 120 8.53 -10.89 -5.82
C GLY A 120 7.16 -11.51 -5.55
N TYR A 121 6.55 -12.04 -6.61
CA TYR A 121 5.17 -12.55 -6.57
C TYR A 121 5.00 -13.76 -5.64
N GLU A 122 5.96 -14.69 -5.64
CA GLU A 122 5.91 -15.88 -4.77
C GLU A 122 5.89 -15.51 -3.28
N ASN A 123 6.72 -14.55 -2.87
CA ASN A 123 6.73 -14.05 -1.49
C ASN A 123 5.45 -13.28 -1.15
N PHE A 124 4.87 -12.55 -2.10
CA PHE A 124 3.57 -11.92 -1.91
C PHE A 124 2.44 -12.95 -1.76
N GLU A 125 2.46 -14.03 -2.54
CA GLU A 125 1.50 -15.13 -2.38
C GLU A 125 1.66 -15.82 -1.02
N ASN A 126 2.89 -16.01 -0.53
CA ASN A 126 3.15 -16.53 0.82
C ASN A 126 2.61 -15.60 1.91
N LEU A 127 2.71 -14.27 1.73
CA LEU A 127 2.09 -13.29 2.61
C LEU A 127 0.55 -13.46 2.64
N LEU A 128 -0.09 -13.64 1.48
CA LEU A 128 -1.53 -13.89 1.39
C LEU A 128 -1.94 -15.22 2.07
N LYS A 129 -1.18 -16.30 1.86
CA LYS A 129 -1.41 -17.60 2.50
C LYS A 129 -1.26 -17.52 4.03
N GLY A 130 -0.35 -16.69 4.52
CA GLY A 130 -0.21 -16.40 5.95
C GLY A 130 -1.47 -15.75 6.53
N ALA A 131 -2.06 -14.78 5.83
CA ALA A 131 -3.33 -14.17 6.23
C ALA A 131 -4.49 -15.18 6.17
N GLU A 132 -4.59 -15.97 5.08
CA GLU A 132 -5.60 -17.01 4.92
C GLU A 132 -5.54 -18.06 6.05
N ALA A 133 -4.34 -18.42 6.52
CA ALA A 133 -4.18 -19.34 7.65
C ALA A 133 -4.78 -18.77 8.94
N VAL A 134 -4.63 -17.46 9.18
CA VAL A 134 -5.25 -16.77 10.32
C VAL A 134 -6.76 -16.66 10.14
N ASP A 135 -7.25 -16.43 8.92
CA ASP A 135 -8.69 -16.40 8.62
C ASP A 135 -9.35 -17.75 8.93
N LYS A 136 -8.73 -18.86 8.50
CA LYS A 136 -9.19 -20.23 8.81
C LYS A 136 -9.21 -20.48 10.31
N HIS A 137 -8.11 -20.16 11.00
CA HIS A 137 -8.04 -20.27 12.46
C HIS A 137 -9.14 -19.46 13.15
N PHE A 138 -9.41 -18.23 12.69
CA PHE A 138 -10.44 -17.39 13.29
C PHE A 138 -11.85 -17.98 13.15
N VAL A 139 -12.17 -18.61 12.01
CA VAL A 139 -13.49 -19.17 11.74
C VAL A 139 -13.69 -20.56 12.35
N GLU A 140 -12.66 -21.40 12.36
CA GLU A 140 -12.78 -22.83 12.66
C GLU A 140 -12.42 -23.19 14.11
N THR A 141 -11.60 -22.39 14.79
CA THR A 141 -11.10 -22.71 16.14
C THR A 141 -12.13 -22.36 17.23
N PRO A 142 -12.37 -23.26 18.22
CA PRO A 142 -13.20 -22.95 19.39
C PRO A 142 -12.79 -21.66 20.09
N ILE A 143 -13.77 -20.92 20.63
CA ILE A 143 -13.57 -19.56 21.16
C ILE A 143 -12.46 -19.51 22.23
N GLU A 144 -12.41 -20.52 23.09
CA GLU A 144 -11.45 -20.69 24.18
C GLU A 144 -9.98 -20.87 23.72
N GLU A 145 -9.76 -21.21 22.45
CA GLU A 145 -8.44 -21.40 21.83
C GLU A 145 -8.19 -20.38 20.69
N ASN A 146 -9.16 -19.49 20.42
CA ASN A 146 -9.14 -18.61 19.28
C ASN A 146 -8.34 -17.32 19.55
N ILE A 147 -7.06 -17.32 19.15
CA ILE A 147 -6.10 -16.22 19.34
C ILE A 147 -6.68 -14.81 19.06
N PRO A 148 -7.25 -14.48 17.88
CA PRO A 148 -7.84 -13.16 17.66
C PRO A 148 -9.00 -12.82 18.61
N ILE A 149 -9.90 -13.78 18.89
CA ILE A 149 -11.04 -13.55 19.79
C ILE A 149 -10.55 -13.26 21.22
N LEU A 150 -9.65 -14.08 21.74
CA LEU A 150 -9.10 -13.90 23.08
C LEU A 150 -8.37 -12.55 23.22
N GLY A 151 -7.56 -12.17 22.23
CA GLY A 151 -6.91 -10.86 22.20
C GLY A 151 -7.89 -9.68 22.16
N GLY A 152 -8.98 -9.81 21.40
CA GLY A 152 -10.07 -8.85 21.37
C GLY A 152 -10.80 -8.72 22.70
N LEU A 153 -11.12 -9.85 23.35
CA LEU A 153 -11.78 -9.88 24.66
C LEU A 153 -10.90 -9.28 25.77
N LEU A 154 -9.59 -9.54 25.76
CA LEU A 154 -8.66 -8.88 26.67
C LEU A 154 -8.63 -7.36 26.47
N SER A 155 -8.70 -6.91 25.22
CA SER A 155 -8.76 -5.47 24.91
C SER A 155 -10.04 -4.84 25.46
N VAL A 156 -11.20 -5.49 25.29
CA VAL A 156 -12.47 -5.06 25.89
C VAL A 156 -12.40 -5.05 27.42
N TRP A 157 -11.78 -6.07 28.01
CA TRP A 157 -11.65 -6.17 29.47
C TRP A 157 -10.88 -4.98 30.05
N TYR A 158 -9.68 -4.69 29.54
CA TYR A 158 -8.87 -3.59 30.04
C TYR A 158 -9.45 -2.22 29.70
N ASN A 159 -10.01 -2.05 28.49
CA ASN A 159 -10.59 -0.78 28.10
C ASN A 159 -11.87 -0.45 28.89
N ASN A 160 -12.82 -1.38 28.99
CA ASN A 160 -14.14 -1.10 29.54
C ASN A 160 -14.22 -1.25 31.07
N PHE A 161 -13.38 -2.09 31.68
CA PHE A 161 -13.46 -2.37 33.13
C PHE A 161 -12.29 -1.79 33.92
N PHE A 162 -11.16 -1.51 33.28
CA PHE A 162 -9.97 -0.91 33.91
C PHE A 162 -9.67 0.51 33.39
N ASP A 163 -10.51 1.04 32.49
CA ASP A 163 -10.38 2.37 31.89
C ASP A 163 -9.01 2.60 31.20
N ALA A 164 -8.41 1.53 30.67
CA ALA A 164 -7.18 1.62 29.90
C ALA A 164 -7.47 2.27 28.53
N GLN A 165 -7.04 3.52 28.35
CA GLN A 165 -7.27 4.30 27.12
C GLN A 165 -6.26 4.02 26.00
N THR A 166 -5.21 3.24 26.27
CA THR A 166 -4.13 2.98 25.32
C THR A 166 -3.77 1.50 25.26
N HIS A 167 -3.27 1.06 24.11
CA HIS A 167 -2.74 -0.28 23.89
C HIS A 167 -1.38 -0.15 23.21
N LEU A 168 -0.33 -0.67 23.83
CA LEU A 168 1.03 -0.60 23.30
C LEU A 168 1.33 -1.82 22.43
N VAL A 169 1.68 -1.58 21.17
CA VAL A 169 2.27 -2.59 20.28
C VAL A 169 3.77 -2.31 20.20
N ALA A 170 4.59 -3.23 20.70
CA ALA A 170 6.04 -3.08 20.79
C ALA A 170 6.74 -4.31 20.17
N PRO A 171 6.84 -4.38 18.83
CA PRO A 171 7.55 -5.48 18.18
C PRO A 171 9.06 -5.35 18.47
N PHE A 172 9.67 -6.46 18.90
CA PHE A 172 11.11 -6.55 19.15
C PHE A 172 11.86 -6.96 17.87
N ASP A 173 11.60 -6.23 16.78
CA ASP A 173 12.23 -6.45 15.48
C ASP A 173 12.35 -5.12 14.73
N GLN A 174 13.56 -4.81 14.24
CA GLN A 174 13.84 -3.53 13.59
C GLN A 174 13.10 -3.37 12.24
N TYR A 175 12.85 -4.45 11.51
CA TYR A 175 12.09 -4.39 10.26
C TYR A 175 10.62 -4.05 10.50
N LEU A 176 10.11 -4.30 11.71
CA LEU A 176 8.74 -4.01 12.14
C LEU A 176 8.56 -2.62 12.79
N HIS A 177 9.51 -1.69 12.63
CA HIS A 177 9.41 -0.31 13.14
C HIS A 177 8.19 0.52 12.64
N ARG A 178 7.44 0.00 11.65
CA ARG A 178 6.23 0.60 11.05
C ARG A 178 5.05 -0.39 11.02
N PHE A 179 5.05 -1.36 11.93
CA PHE A 179 3.97 -2.35 12.06
C PHE A 179 2.63 -1.68 12.41
#